data_AF-A0A9E2KRG1-F1
#
_entry.id   AF-A0A9E2KRG1-F1
#
_cell.length_a   1.000
_cell.length_b   1.000
_cell.length_c   1.000
_cell.angle_alpha   90.00
_cell.angle_beta   90.00
_cell.angle_gamma   90.00
#
_symmetry.space_group_name_H-M   'P 1'
#
loop_
_entity.id
_entity.type
_entity.pdbx_description
1 polymer ?
#
loop_
_entity_poly.entity_id
_entity_poly.type
_entity_poly.pdbx_seq_one_letter_code
_entity_poly.pdbx_strand_id
1 'polypeptide(L)'
;MYKVEEIIPYEFTRNIVLQDKEHKQIKVFDDSDLLGNNDFKFLKIGHSYSCKIGILGDIGKSGKLFIVNGHEKIGTTNFIKLCDDEQRIFYLEPDANIPNNLKNNVKIDIERYDLLQVDNVVHGRYR
;
A
#
# COMPACT_ATOMS: atom_id res chain seq x y z
N MET A 1 -12.52 -1.24 -0.80
CA MET A 1 -12.48 -1.04 -2.26
C MET A 1 -12.11 0.40 -2.53
N TYR A 2 -11.40 0.65 -3.62
CA TYR A 2 -10.94 1.97 -4.05
C TYR A 2 -11.30 2.18 -5.50
N LYS A 3 -11.83 3.36 -5.85
CA LYS A 3 -12.05 3.77 -7.24
C LYS A 3 -10.77 4.39 -7.80
N VAL A 4 -10.39 4.03 -9.01
CA VAL A 4 -9.27 4.68 -9.72
C VAL A 4 -9.78 6.00 -10.31
N GLU A 5 -9.26 7.12 -9.81
CA GLU A 5 -9.59 8.44 -10.33
C GLU A 5 -8.62 8.88 -11.43
N GLU A 6 -7.34 8.56 -11.28
CA GLU A 6 -6.30 8.99 -12.20
C GLU A 6 -5.17 7.96 -12.29
N ILE A 7 -4.57 7.84 -13.46
CA ILE A 7 -3.33 7.10 -13.69
C ILE A 7 -2.34 8.07 -14.32
N ILE A 8 -1.24 8.33 -13.63
CA ILE A 8 -0.19 9.27 -14.02
C ILE A 8 1.03 8.43 -14.46
N PRO A 9 1.22 8.20 -15.77
CA PRO A 9 2.30 7.37 -16.27
C PRO A 9 3.66 8.09 -16.23
N TYR A 10 4.69 7.32 -15.96
CA TYR A 10 6.09 7.60 -16.28
C TYR A 10 6.60 6.52 -17.24
N GLU A 11 7.90 6.51 -17.56
CA GLU A 11 8.45 5.58 -18.57
C GLU A 11 8.19 4.11 -18.22
N PHE A 12 8.50 3.69 -16.97
CA PHE A 12 8.36 2.30 -16.50
C PHE A 12 7.56 2.17 -15.19
N THR A 13 7.09 3.28 -14.65
CA THR A 13 6.37 3.35 -13.38
C THR A 13 5.17 4.26 -13.52
N ARG A 14 4.28 4.27 -12.54
CA ARG A 14 3.14 5.20 -12.53
C ARG A 14 2.70 5.49 -11.11
N ASN A 15 2.04 6.64 -10.96
CA ASN A 15 1.22 6.92 -9.79
C ASN A 15 -0.24 6.67 -10.13
N ILE A 16 -0.97 6.07 -9.20
CA ILE A 16 -2.41 5.83 -9.32
C ILE A 16 -3.08 6.59 -8.19
N VAL A 17 -4.03 7.47 -8.54
CA VAL A 17 -4.86 8.17 -7.55
C VAL A 17 -6.09 7.32 -7.29
N LEU A 18 -6.18 6.80 -6.06
CA LEU A 18 -7.27 5.97 -5.58
C LEU A 18 -8.18 6.80 -4.68
N GLN A 19 -9.49 6.67 -4.85
CA GLN A 19 -10.49 7.25 -3.96
C GLN A 19 -11.13 6.16 -3.11
N ASP A 20 -11.17 6.35 -1.79
CA ASP A 20 -11.87 5.46 -0.87
C ASP A 20 -13.39 5.72 -0.82
N LYS A 21 -14.10 4.97 0.02
CA LYS A 21 -15.55 5.10 0.20
C LYS A 21 -16.01 6.44 0.80
N GLU A 22 -15.10 7.19 1.43
CA GLU A 22 -15.36 8.49 2.05
C GLU A 22 -14.95 9.66 1.15
N HIS A 23 -14.70 9.37 -0.13
CA HIS A 23 -14.21 10.31 -1.13
C HIS A 23 -12.80 10.86 -0.88
N LYS A 24 -12.04 10.27 0.05
CA LYS A 24 -10.65 10.68 0.30
C LYS A 24 -9.72 10.01 -0.70
N GLN A 25 -8.77 10.80 -1.19
CA GLN A 25 -7.81 10.34 -2.19
C GLN A 25 -6.52 9.88 -1.53
N ILE A 26 -5.93 8.82 -2.09
CA ILE A 26 -4.59 8.36 -1.80
C ILE A 26 -3.84 8.12 -3.10
N LYS A 27 -2.64 8.67 -3.19
CA LYS A 27 -1.73 8.43 -4.32
C LYS A 27 -0.86 7.24 -3.97
N VAL A 28 -0.91 6.20 -4.79
CA VAL A 28 -0.09 5.00 -4.66
C VAL A 28 0.84 4.85 -5.85
N PHE A 29 2.03 4.35 -5.61
CA PHE A 29 3.05 4.09 -6.60
C PHE A 29 2.97 2.64 -7.09
N ASP A 30 3.21 2.46 -8.38
CA ASP A 30 3.21 1.17 -9.07
C ASP A 30 4.42 1.10 -10.00
N ASP A 31 5.35 0.18 -9.67
CA ASP A 31 6.52 -0.17 -10.45
C ASP A 31 6.44 -1.58 -11.05
N SER A 32 5.23 -2.14 -11.19
CA SER A 32 5.07 -3.50 -11.72
C SER A 32 5.57 -3.65 -13.16
N ASP A 33 5.59 -2.58 -13.95
CA ASP A 33 6.09 -2.60 -15.32
C ASP A 33 7.62 -2.46 -15.44
N LEU A 34 8.35 -2.34 -14.31
CA LEU A 34 9.79 -2.09 -14.33
C LEU A 34 10.58 -3.22 -15.02
N LEU A 35 10.09 -4.46 -14.93
CA LEU A 35 10.67 -5.64 -15.58
C LEU A 35 9.89 -6.07 -16.85
N GLY A 36 9.04 -5.18 -17.38
CA GLY A 36 8.21 -5.44 -18.56
C GLY A 36 7.00 -6.34 -18.30
N ASN A 37 6.68 -6.62 -17.04
CA ASN A 37 5.55 -7.45 -16.62
C ASN A 37 4.57 -6.61 -15.79
N ASN A 38 3.87 -5.68 -16.43
CA ASN A 38 2.85 -4.85 -15.80
C ASN A 38 1.70 -5.68 -15.18
N ASP A 39 1.85 -5.99 -13.90
CA ASP A 39 0.91 -6.82 -13.14
C ASP A 39 -0.47 -6.17 -13.05
N PHE A 40 -0.52 -4.84 -13.04
CA PHE A 40 -1.75 -4.08 -12.85
C PHE A 40 -2.24 -3.41 -14.14
N LYS A 41 -1.86 -3.92 -15.32
CA LYS A 41 -2.27 -3.34 -16.63
C LYS A 41 -3.79 -3.26 -16.84
N PHE A 42 -4.55 -4.03 -16.06
CA PHE A 42 -6.01 -4.12 -16.15
C PHE A 42 -6.74 -2.99 -15.40
N LEU A 43 -6.03 -2.17 -14.61
CA LEU A 43 -6.62 -1.02 -13.93
C LEU A 43 -7.17 -0.01 -14.93
N LYS A 44 -8.40 0.46 -14.67
CA LYS A 44 -9.08 1.46 -15.50
C LYS A 44 -9.62 2.58 -14.63
N ILE A 45 -9.44 3.82 -15.09
CA ILE A 45 -10.09 5.00 -14.49
C ILE A 45 -11.60 4.76 -14.43
N GLY A 46 -12.24 5.21 -13.34
CA GLY A 46 -13.66 5.04 -13.08
C GLY A 46 -14.05 3.72 -12.42
N HIS A 47 -13.17 2.72 -12.39
CA HIS A 47 -13.47 1.39 -11.84
C HIS A 47 -12.99 1.24 -10.41
N SER A 48 -13.66 0.38 -9.64
CA SER A 48 -13.32 0.10 -8.24
C SER A 48 -12.72 -1.28 -8.07
N TYR A 49 -11.66 -1.36 -7.26
CA TYR A 49 -10.89 -2.58 -7.02
C TYR A 49 -10.64 -2.78 -5.53
N SER A 50 -10.34 -4.00 -5.12
CA SER A 50 -9.83 -4.32 -3.79
C SER A 50 -8.32 -4.15 -3.76
N CYS A 51 -7.84 -3.01 -3.29
CA CYS A 51 -6.40 -2.72 -3.21
C CYS A 51 -5.84 -3.04 -1.83
N LYS A 52 -4.65 -3.65 -1.79
CA LYS A 52 -3.78 -3.68 -0.61
C LYS A 52 -2.65 -2.67 -0.82
N ILE A 53 -2.55 -1.71 0.11
CA ILE A 53 -1.65 -0.56 -0.02
C ILE A 53 -0.53 -0.69 1.02
N GLY A 54 0.70 -0.72 0.53
CA GLY A 54 1.91 -0.77 1.34
C GLY A 54 2.36 0.62 1.76
N ILE A 55 3.13 0.69 2.84
CA ILE A 55 3.82 1.90 3.28
C ILE A 55 5.31 1.69 3.05
N LEU A 56 5.92 2.59 2.29
CA LEU A 56 7.36 2.82 2.29
C LEU A 56 7.65 3.98 3.24
N GLY A 57 8.48 3.73 4.24
CA GLY A 57 8.89 4.72 5.22
C GLY A 57 9.49 4.08 6.46
N ASP A 58 9.91 4.93 7.39
CA ASP A 58 10.64 4.53 8.59
C ASP A 58 9.81 4.72 9.86
N ILE A 59 10.09 3.87 10.85
CA ILE A 59 9.50 4.04 12.18
C ILE A 59 10.23 5.16 12.89
N GLY A 60 9.46 6.19 13.26
CA GLY A 60 10.00 7.41 13.86
C GLY A 60 9.13 7.95 14.99
N LYS A 61 9.52 9.09 15.56
CA LYS A 61 8.81 9.71 16.70
C LYS A 61 7.77 10.76 16.27
N SER A 62 7.92 11.30 15.06
CA SER A 62 7.12 12.38 14.46
C SER A 62 6.07 11.91 13.46
N GLY A 63 6.17 10.67 13.00
CA GLY A 63 5.35 10.15 11.92
C GLY A 63 3.86 10.01 12.21
N LYS A 64 3.10 9.65 11.17
CA LYS A 64 1.68 9.34 11.27
C LYS A 64 1.50 8.12 12.19
N LEU A 65 0.54 8.22 13.10
CA LEU A 65 0.22 7.14 14.04
C LEU A 65 -0.64 6.08 13.36
N PHE A 66 -0.28 4.82 13.54
CA PHE A 66 -1.04 3.65 13.13
C PHE A 66 -1.20 2.69 14.31
N ILE A 67 -2.28 1.94 14.30
CA ILE A 67 -2.52 0.81 15.19
C ILE A 67 -2.05 -0.45 14.47
N VAL A 68 -1.23 -1.26 15.14
CA VAL A 68 -0.83 -2.59 14.68
C VAL A 68 -2.01 -3.54 14.86
N ASN A 69 -2.50 -4.06 13.74
CA ASN A 69 -3.69 -4.91 13.64
C ASN A 69 -3.34 -6.32 13.14
N GLY A 70 -2.26 -6.88 13.67
CA GLY A 70 -1.78 -8.23 13.36
C GLY A 70 -0.92 -8.31 12.10
N HIS A 71 -0.98 -9.47 11.45
CA HIS A 71 -0.19 -9.77 10.25
C HIS A 71 -1.08 -10.37 9.17
N GLU A 72 -0.72 -10.14 7.91
CA GLU A 72 -1.44 -10.68 6.77
C GLU A 72 -0.47 -11.08 5.66
N LYS A 73 -0.67 -12.28 5.12
CA LYS A 73 0.11 -12.76 3.98
C LYS A 73 -0.38 -12.11 2.69
N ILE A 74 0.54 -11.51 1.94
CA ILE A 74 0.31 -10.95 0.60
C ILE A 74 1.36 -11.58 -0.31
N GLY A 75 0.90 -12.45 -1.22
CA GLY A 75 1.81 -13.30 -2.00
C GLY A 75 2.67 -14.19 -1.09
N THR A 76 3.99 -14.07 -1.16
CA THR A 76 4.96 -14.83 -0.36
C THR A 76 5.37 -14.14 0.95
N THR A 77 5.08 -12.85 1.11
CA THR A 77 5.51 -12.04 2.26
C THR A 77 4.43 -11.93 3.33
N ASN A 78 4.81 -12.01 4.61
CA ASN A 78 3.92 -11.79 5.75
C ASN A 78 4.05 -10.34 6.24
N PHE A 79 3.13 -9.48 5.81
CA PHE A 79 3.16 -8.06 6.14
C PHE A 79 2.58 -7.78 7.52
N ILE A 80 3.03 -6.69 8.12
CA ILE A 80 2.46 -6.12 9.33
C ILE A 80 1.24 -5.30 8.91
N LYS A 81 0.07 -5.67 9.42
CA LYS A 81 -1.19 -5.02 9.10
C LYS A 81 -1.37 -3.83 10.02
N LEU A 82 -1.58 -2.67 9.42
CA LEU A 82 -1.71 -1.39 10.11
C LEU A 82 -3.10 -0.80 9.85
N CYS A 83 -3.62 -0.09 10.84
CA CYS A 83 -4.87 0.63 10.76
C CYS A 83 -4.61 2.09 11.12
N ASP A 84 -5.04 3.03 10.28
CA ASP A 84 -5.00 4.44 10.67
C ASP A 84 -6.22 4.85 11.51
N ASP A 85 -6.25 6.12 11.90
CA ASP A 85 -7.34 6.76 12.66
C ASP A 85 -8.68 6.76 11.91
N GLU A 86 -8.66 6.63 10.59
CA GLU A 86 -9.84 6.55 9.71
C GLU A 86 -10.23 5.11 9.37
N GLN A 87 -9.70 4.12 10.11
CA GLN A 87 -9.97 2.69 9.90
C GLN A 87 -9.52 2.18 8.52
N ARG A 88 -8.61 2.87 7.83
CA ARG A 88 -8.01 2.39 6.58
C ARG A 88 -6.88 1.43 6.91
N ILE A 89 -6.81 0.36 6.12
CA ILE A 89 -5.81 -0.69 6.29
C ILE A 89 -4.63 -0.46 5.37
N PHE A 90 -3.45 -0.55 5.96
CA PHE A 90 -2.16 -0.47 5.28
C PHE A 90 -1.27 -1.63 5.67
N TYR A 91 -0.19 -1.82 4.92
CA TYR A 91 0.73 -2.93 5.12
C TYR A 91 2.17 -2.43 5.16
N LEU A 92 2.92 -2.88 6.16
CA LEU A 92 4.34 -2.56 6.31
C LEU A 92 5.14 -3.86 6.20
N GLU A 93 6.26 -3.83 5.48
CA GLU A 93 7.13 -4.99 5.34
C GLU A 93 7.72 -5.39 6.71
N PRO A 94 7.91 -6.71 6.96
CA PRO A 94 8.32 -7.21 8.28
C PRO A 94 9.75 -6.80 8.68
N ASP A 95 10.62 -6.50 7.71
CA ASP A 95 12.01 -6.07 7.95
C ASP A 95 12.13 -4.57 8.25
N ALA A 96 11.02 -3.82 8.22
CA ALA A 96 11.01 -2.50 8.85
C ALA A 96 11.44 -2.70 10.30
N ASN A 97 12.42 -1.94 10.79
CA ASN A 97 12.98 -2.05 12.15
C ASN A 97 11.88 -1.83 13.21
N ILE A 98 11.00 -2.80 13.42
CA ILE A 98 9.88 -2.77 14.35
C ILE A 98 10.40 -3.39 15.63
N PRO A 99 10.66 -2.60 16.68
CA PRO A 99 10.93 -3.14 17.99
C PRO A 99 9.90 -4.22 18.35
N ASN A 100 10.37 -5.40 18.76
CA ASN A 100 9.54 -6.54 19.23
C ASN A 100 8.55 -6.17 20.36
N ASN A 101 8.66 -4.96 20.92
CA ASN A 101 7.86 -4.42 22.01
C ASN A 101 6.89 -3.30 21.59
N LEU A 102 6.64 -3.06 20.29
CA LEU A 102 5.65 -2.09 19.84
C LEU A 102 4.23 -2.55 20.23
N LYS A 103 3.86 -2.16 21.44
CA LYS A 103 2.52 -2.27 22.01
C LYS A 103 1.56 -1.44 21.18
N ASN A 104 0.77 -2.12 20.38
CA ASN A 104 -0.47 -1.69 19.72
C ASN A 104 -0.36 -0.54 18.71
N ASN A 105 0.56 0.43 18.84
CA ASN A 105 0.63 1.60 17.98
C ASN A 105 2.07 1.91 17.54
N VAL A 106 2.24 2.31 16.27
CA VAL A 106 3.52 2.70 15.66
C VAL A 106 3.38 4.05 14.99
N LYS A 107 4.43 4.87 15.01
CA LYS A 107 4.50 6.11 14.22
C LYS A 107 5.43 5.89 13.04
N ILE A 108 4.96 6.25 11.84
CA ILE A 108 5.71 6.04 10.59
C ILE A 108 5.86 7.37 9.87
N ASP A 109 7.10 7.73 9.58
CA ASP A 109 7.42 8.85 8.69
C ASP A 109 7.31 8.31 7.25
N ILE A 110 6.16 8.57 6.62
CA ILE A 110 5.78 7.96 5.33
C ILE A 110 6.46 8.70 4.19
N GLU A 111 7.22 7.95 3.39
CA GLU A 111 7.81 8.47 2.15
C GLU A 111 6.85 8.29 0.98
N ARG A 112 6.21 7.11 0.90
CA ARG A 112 5.35 6.73 -0.21
C ARG A 112 4.38 5.62 0.17
N TYR A 113 3.29 5.53 -0.58
CA TYR A 113 2.40 4.37 -0.56
C TYR A 113 2.58 3.56 -1.82
N ASP A 114 2.66 2.24 -1.69
CA ASP A 114 2.93 1.33 -2.82
C ASP A 114 1.73 0.40 -3.04
N LEU A 115 1.44 0.07 -4.29
CA LEU A 115 0.37 -0.87 -4.62
C LEU A 115 0.88 -2.31 -4.54
N LEU A 116 0.46 -3.06 -3.52
CA LEU A 116 0.97 -4.42 -3.27
C LEU A 116 0.13 -5.50 -3.96
N GLN A 117 -1.18 -5.30 -4.01
CA GLN A 117 -2.13 -6.25 -4.58
C GLN A 117 -3.39 -5.51 -5.04
N VAL A 118 -3.93 -5.92 -6.19
CA VAL A 118 -5.22 -5.46 -6.72
C VAL A 118 -6.07 -6.69 -7.00
N ASP A 119 -7.23 -6.76 -6.35
CA ASP A 119 -8.09 -7.93 -6.32
C ASP A 119 -7.30 -9.19 -5.95
N ASN A 120 -7.14 -10.13 -6.89
CA ASN A 120 -6.38 -11.37 -6.69
C ASN A 120 -4.99 -11.33 -7.31
N VAL A 121 -4.58 -10.21 -7.89
CA VAL A 121 -3.27 -10.05 -8.56
C VAL A 121 -2.30 -9.39 -7.58
N VAL A 122 -1.23 -10.10 -7.23
CA VAL A 122 -0.16 -9.61 -6.36
C VAL A 122 0.95 -8.98 -7.21
N HIS A 123 1.56 -7.90 -6.73
CA HIS A 123 2.73 -7.28 -7.36
C HIS A 123 3.91 -8.26 -7.45
N GLY A 124 4.62 -8.29 -8.57
CA GLY A 124 5.62 -9.31 -8.92
C GLY A 124 6.75 -9.45 -7.91
N ARG A 125 7.11 -8.37 -7.21
CA ARG A 125 8.08 -8.37 -6.10
C ARG A 125 7.71 -9.34 -4.97
N TYR A 126 6.42 -9.61 -4.77
CA TYR A 126 5.91 -10.41 -3.65
C TYR A 126 5.31 -11.74 -4.10
N ARG A 127 5.51 -12.18 -5.34
CA ARG A 127 5.01 -13.47 -5.82
C ARG A 127 5.88 -14.65 -5.37
#